data_AF-A0A965R4Z3-F1
#
_entry.id   AF-A0A965R4Z3-F1
#
_cell.length_a   1.000
_cell.length_b   1.000
_cell.length_c   1.000
_cell.angle_alpha   90.00
_cell.angle_beta   90.00
_cell.angle_gamma   90.00
#
_symmetry.space_group_name_H-M   'P 1'
#
loop_
_entity.id
_entity.type
_entity.pdbx_description
1 polymer ?
#
loop_
_entity_poly.entity_id
_entity_poly.type
_entity_poly.pdbx_seq_one_letter_code
_entity_poly.pdbx_strand_id
1 'polypeptide(L)'
;MSREITPVVDTQNVLADLEPKEVLGIFETLANIPRGSGNESAVADWVVAFATERGLEAVKDDLSCVLVRKPGQGGLENSAPLVLHGHLDMVCEKAEGVEINFAT
;
A
#
# COMPACT_ATOMS: atom_id res chain seq x y z
N MET A 1 2.02 11.39 -18.90
CA MET A 1 1.19 10.20 -19.19
C MET A 1 0.69 9.69 -17.85
N SER A 2 -0.58 9.89 -17.54
CA SER A 2 -1.22 9.31 -16.36
C SER A 2 -1.13 7.80 -16.49
N ARG A 3 -0.27 7.17 -15.68
CA ARG A 3 -0.28 5.71 -15.56
C ARG A 3 -1.50 5.39 -14.73
N GLU A 4 -2.55 4.88 -15.36
CA GLU A 4 -3.70 4.35 -14.64
C GLU A 4 -3.20 3.34 -13.62
N ILE A 5 -3.53 3.57 -12.35
CA ILE A 5 -3.23 2.64 -11.27
C ILE A 5 -4.33 1.59 -11.35
N THR A 6 -4.16 0.59 -12.20
CA THR A 6 -5.08 -0.55 -12.23
C THR A 6 -4.82 -1.37 -10.97
N PRO A 7 -5.78 -1.50 -10.05
CA PRO A 7 -5.57 -2.26 -8.84
C PRO A 7 -5.44 -3.75 -9.19
N VAL A 8 -4.50 -4.43 -8.54
CA VAL A 8 -4.31 -5.90 -8.60
C VAL A 8 -5.44 -6.63 -7.87
N VAL A 9 -6.30 -5.89 -7.16
CA VAL A 9 -7.45 -6.38 -6.39
C VAL A 9 -8.72 -5.77 -6.99
N ASP A 10 -9.76 -6.58 -7.20
CA ASP A 10 -11.07 -6.09 -7.62
C ASP A 10 -11.68 -5.26 -6.48
N THR A 11 -12.04 -4.00 -6.76
CA THR A 11 -12.58 -3.07 -5.74
C THR A 11 -13.95 -2.56 -6.19
N GLN A 12 -14.79 -2.16 -5.24
CA GLN A 12 -16.11 -1.62 -5.52
C GLN A 12 -16.08 -0.19 -6.08
N ASN A 13 -14.89 0.43 -6.20
CA ASN A 13 -14.66 1.79 -6.67
C ASN A 13 -15.50 2.84 -5.92
N VAL A 14 -15.72 2.64 -4.62
CA VAL A 14 -16.56 3.54 -3.81
C VAL A 14 -15.89 4.89 -3.56
N LEU A 15 -14.56 4.97 -3.71
CA LEU A 15 -13.81 6.23 -3.58
C LEU A 15 -13.59 6.95 -4.92
N ALA A 16 -14.15 6.42 -6.03
CA ALA A 16 -13.86 6.92 -7.38
C ALA A 16 -14.23 8.39 -7.61
N ASP A 17 -15.16 8.96 -6.84
CA ASP A 17 -15.59 10.37 -6.95
C ASP A 17 -14.83 11.33 -6.02
N LEU A 18 -13.97 10.82 -5.13
CA LEU A 18 -13.18 11.63 -4.21
C LEU A 18 -11.84 12.10 -4.81
N GLU A 19 -11.26 13.17 -4.26
CA GLU A 19 -9.93 13.68 -4.64
C GLU A 19 -8.97 13.62 -3.45
N PRO A 20 -7.67 13.36 -3.67
CA PRO A 20 -6.99 13.13 -4.95
C PRO A 20 -7.16 11.68 -5.48
N LYS A 21 -7.60 11.53 -6.74
CA LYS A 21 -7.90 10.21 -7.36
C LYS A 21 -6.79 9.17 -7.19
N GLU A 22 -5.55 9.53 -7.49
CA GLU A 22 -4.43 8.57 -7.53
C GLU A 22 -4.15 7.94 -6.15
N VAL A 23 -4.15 8.75 -5.10
CA VAL A 23 -3.90 8.28 -3.73
C VAL A 23 -5.08 7.47 -3.21
N LEU A 24 -6.30 7.93 -3.48
CA LEU A 24 -7.51 7.26 -2.99
C LEU A 24 -7.76 5.92 -3.69
N GLY A 25 -7.39 5.78 -4.96
CA GLY A 25 -7.41 4.47 -5.65
C GLY A 25 -6.42 3.47 -5.06
N ILE A 26 -5.19 3.92 -4.73
CA ILE A 26 -4.21 3.10 -3.99
C ILE A 26 -4.76 2.72 -2.62
N PHE A 27 -5.34 3.68 -1.90
CA PHE A 27 -5.90 3.46 -0.58
C PHE A 27 -7.05 2.45 -0.60
N GLU A 28 -7.95 2.53 -1.58
CA GLU A 28 -9.04 1.55 -1.73
C GLU A 28 -8.50 0.14 -1.95
N THR A 29 -7.44 -0.01 -2.76
CA THR A 29 -6.76 -1.31 -2.93
C THR A 29 -6.19 -1.82 -1.60
N LEU A 30 -5.47 -0.97 -0.87
CA LEU A 30 -4.89 -1.30 0.44
C LEU A 30 -5.95 -1.61 1.50
N ALA A 31 -7.11 -0.96 1.46
CA ALA A 31 -8.22 -1.17 2.39
C ALA A 31 -8.91 -2.52 2.18
N ASN A 32 -8.82 -3.10 0.98
CA ASN A 32 -9.35 -4.42 0.67
C ASN A 32 -8.38 -5.58 1.03
N ILE A 33 -7.20 -5.29 1.57
CA ILE A 33 -6.25 -6.30 2.04
C ILE A 33 -6.33 -6.38 3.57
N PRO A 34 -6.77 -7.51 4.16
CA PRO A 34 -6.72 -7.71 5.59
C PRO A 34 -5.29 -7.56 6.11
N ARG A 35 -5.09 -6.64 7.07
CA ARG A 35 -3.77 -6.22 7.54
C ARG A 35 -3.77 -5.84 9.02
N GLY A 36 -4.46 -6.63 9.85
CA GLY A 36 -4.39 -6.46 11.31
C GLY A 36 -2.95 -6.61 11.83
N SER A 37 -2.61 -6.00 12.97
CA SER A 37 -1.27 -6.15 13.58
C SER A 37 -0.91 -7.65 13.75
N GLY A 38 0.23 -8.07 13.21
CA GLY A 38 0.67 -9.47 13.11
C GLY A 38 0.20 -10.22 11.85
N ASN A 39 -0.57 -9.59 10.96
CA ASN A 39 -1.06 -10.14 9.70
C ASN A 39 -0.70 -9.25 8.49
N GLU A 40 0.53 -8.75 8.45
CA GLU A 40 0.98 -7.76 7.46
C GLU A 40 1.53 -8.38 6.16
N SER A 41 1.82 -9.69 6.12
CA SER A 41 2.56 -10.28 4.99
C SER A 41 1.88 -10.02 3.65
N ALA A 42 0.56 -10.17 3.56
CA ALA A 42 -0.17 -10.00 2.31
C ALA A 42 -0.10 -8.55 1.79
N VAL A 43 -0.26 -7.56 2.67
CA VAL A 43 -0.15 -6.16 2.28
C VAL A 43 1.30 -5.78 1.96
N ALA A 44 2.27 -6.33 2.68
CA ALA A 44 3.69 -6.14 2.40
C ALA A 44 4.09 -6.72 1.03
N ASP A 45 3.61 -7.92 0.69
CA ASP A 45 3.80 -8.55 -0.62
C ASP A 45 3.20 -7.71 -1.74
N TRP A 46 2.00 -7.15 -1.51
CA TRP A 46 1.37 -6.23 -2.45
C TRP A 46 2.19 -4.96 -2.68
N VAL A 47 2.76 -4.35 -1.63
CA VAL A 47 3.62 -3.14 -1.78
C VAL A 47 4.89 -3.45 -2.58
N VAL A 48 5.52 -4.60 -2.33
CA VAL A 48 6.70 -5.04 -3.10
C VAL A 48 6.34 -5.25 -4.57
N ALA A 49 5.24 -5.97 -4.86
CA ALA A 49 4.76 -6.17 -6.22
C ALA A 49 4.46 -4.83 -6.92
N PHE A 50 3.70 -3.95 -6.25
CA PHE A 50 3.36 -2.62 -6.77
C PHE A 50 4.59 -1.80 -7.16
N ALA A 51 5.64 -1.82 -6.32
CA ALA A 51 6.88 -1.11 -6.57
C ALA A 51 7.71 -1.75 -7.70
N THR A 52 7.89 -3.07 -7.66
CA THR A 52 8.70 -3.81 -8.65
C THR A 52 8.11 -3.76 -10.05
N GLU A 53 6.79 -3.85 -10.20
CA GLU A 53 6.08 -3.65 -11.49
C GLU A 53 6.35 -2.28 -12.12
N ARG A 54 6.67 -1.28 -11.29
CA ARG A 54 7.01 0.08 -11.71
C ARG A 54 8.50 0.29 -11.93
N GLY A 55 9.30 -0.78 -11.83
CA GLY A 55 10.75 -0.77 -11.99
C GLY A 55 11.49 -0.16 -10.80
N LEU A 56 10.86 -0.13 -9.61
CA LEU A 56 11.50 0.34 -8.39
C LEU A 56 12.16 -0.83 -7.65
N GLU A 57 13.25 -0.55 -6.95
CA GLU A 57 13.85 -1.49 -6.01
C GLU A 57 12.97 -1.55 -4.76
N ALA A 58 12.54 -2.75 -4.37
CA ALA A 58 11.76 -2.98 -3.17
C ALA A 58 12.21 -4.26 -2.47
N VAL A 59 12.31 -4.21 -1.14
CA VAL A 59 12.66 -5.36 -0.30
C VAL A 59 11.69 -5.47 0.86
N LYS A 60 11.39 -6.71 1.25
CA LYS A 60 10.61 -7.07 2.44
C LYS A 60 11.50 -7.91 3.37
N ASP A 61 11.48 -7.64 4.66
CA ASP A 61 12.16 -8.47 5.67
C ASP A 61 11.24 -9.56 6.25
N ASP A 62 11.79 -10.37 7.16
CA ASP A 62 11.05 -11.47 7.81
C ASP A 62 9.91 -10.99 8.72
N LEU A 63 9.90 -9.70 9.09
CA LEU A 63 8.85 -9.07 9.90
C LEU A 63 7.84 -8.31 9.04
N SER A 64 7.88 -8.48 7.72
CA SER A 64 7.02 -7.79 6.77
C SER A 64 7.19 -6.26 6.76
N CYS A 65 8.34 -5.74 7.21
CA CYS A 65 8.71 -4.35 6.95
C CYS A 65 9.15 -4.22 5.49
N VAL A 66 8.69 -3.16 4.81
CA VAL A 66 8.99 -2.92 3.40
C VAL A 66 9.80 -1.63 3.22
N LEU A 67 10.86 -1.71 2.42
CA LEU A 67 11.60 -0.55 1.95
C LEU A 67 11.52 -0.46 0.43
N VAL A 68 10.98 0.65 -0.07
CA VAL A 68 10.95 0.98 -1.51
C VAL A 68 11.91 2.13 -1.79
N ARG A 69 12.78 1.96 -2.79
CA ARG A 69 13.74 2.98 -3.24
C ARG A 69 13.35 3.51 -4.61
N LYS A 70 13.22 4.83 -4.70
CA LYS A 70 13.01 5.55 -5.96
C LYS A 70 14.18 6.54 -6.16
N PRO A 71 14.92 6.46 -7.27
CA PRO A 71 15.95 7.45 -7.58
C PRO A 71 15.37 8.87 -7.64
N GLY A 72 16.18 9.86 -7.26
CA GLY A 72 15.86 11.27 -7.49
C GLY A 72 15.62 11.54 -8.98
N GLN A 73 14.78 12.52 -9.28
CA GLN A 73 14.41 12.90 -10.66
C GLN A 73 14.37 14.42 -10.78
N GLY A 74 14.52 14.94 -12.00
CA GLY A 74 14.35 16.37 -12.28
C GLY A 74 15.49 17.24 -11.75
N GLY A 75 16.72 16.72 -11.75
CA GLY A 75 17.89 17.42 -11.22
C GLY A 75 18.19 17.11 -9.75
N LEU A 76 17.40 16.23 -9.12
CA LEU A 76 17.57 15.82 -7.72
C LEU A 76 18.33 14.49 -7.56
N GLU A 77 18.96 13.98 -8.62
CA GLU A 77 19.65 12.67 -8.62
C GLU A 77 20.78 12.59 -7.57
N ASN A 78 21.41 13.73 -7.24
CA ASN A 78 22.49 13.84 -6.25
C ASN A 78 22.06 14.55 -4.96
N SER A 79 20.76 14.78 -4.76
CA SER A 79 20.24 15.40 -3.53
C SER A 79 20.30 14.42 -2.35
N ALA A 80 20.25 14.96 -1.13
CA ALA A 80 20.12 14.12 0.06
C ALA A 80 18.83 13.28 -0.01
N PRO A 81 18.84 12.02 0.47
CA PRO A 81 17.67 11.17 0.44
C PRO A 81 16.57 11.68 1.37
N LEU A 82 15.31 11.55 0.95
CA LEU A 82 14.12 11.76 1.78
C LEU A 82 13.50 10.41 2.10
N VAL A 83 13.16 10.19 3.37
CA VAL A 83 12.43 8.99 3.81
C VAL A 83 11.01 9.39 4.19
N LEU A 84 10.02 8.79 3.53
CA LEU A 84 8.62 8.82 3.94
C LEU A 84 8.35 7.56 4.74
N HIS A 85 7.92 7.71 5.99
CA HIS A 85 7.72 6.59 6.91
C HIS A 85 6.25 6.46 7.31
N GLY A 86 5.77 5.22 7.38
CA GLY A 86 4.43 4.84 7.80
C GLY A 86 4.42 3.36 8.19
N HIS A 87 3.30 2.89 8.74
CA HIS A 87 3.10 1.49 9.11
C HIS A 87 1.97 0.86 8.26
N LEU A 88 2.06 -0.44 8.02
CA LEU A 88 1.13 -1.16 7.15
C LEU A 88 -0.07 -1.75 7.90
N ASP A 89 0.04 -1.95 9.20
CA ASP A 89 -0.97 -2.62 9.99
C ASP A 89 -2.15 -1.72 10.37
N MET A 90 -3.24 -2.35 10.81
CA MET A 90 -4.37 -1.70 11.46
C MET A 90 -4.68 -2.37 12.80
N VAL A 91 -5.25 -1.58 13.71
CA VAL A 91 -5.94 -2.12 14.89
C VAL A 91 -7.34 -2.54 14.45
N CYS A 92 -7.65 -3.83 14.61
CA CYS A 92 -8.94 -4.38 14.26
C CYS A 92 -9.91 -4.35 15.46
N GLU A 93 -11.08 -3.75 15.28
CA GLU A 93 -12.13 -3.67 16.28
C GLU A 93 -13.50 -3.91 15.63
N LYS A 94 -14.44 -4.50 16.36
CA LYS A 94 -15.80 -4.77 15.90
C LYS A 94 -16.80 -4.47 17.01
N ALA A 95 -17.97 -3.98 16.63
CA ALA A 95 -19.06 -3.73 17.56
C ALA A 95 -19.56 -5.03 18.21
N GLU A 96 -20.17 -4.89 19.39
CA GLU A 96 -20.75 -6.02 20.12
C GLU A 96 -21.80 -6.77 19.28
N GLY A 97 -21.72 -8.10 19.28
CA GLY A 97 -22.64 -8.96 18.53
C GLY A 97 -22.35 -9.05 17.02
N VAL A 98 -21.32 -8.38 16.51
CA VAL A 98 -20.90 -8.50 15.11
C VAL A 98 -19.86 -9.61 14.97
N GLU A 99 -20.09 -10.55 14.05
CA GLU A 99 -19.09 -11.57 13.69
C GLU A 99 -18.35 -11.16 12.41
N ILE A 100 -17.05 -10.90 12.57
CA ILE A 100 -16.11 -10.56 11.49
C ILE A 100 -14.85 -11.39 11.70
N ASN A 101 -14.36 -12.02 10.64
CA ASN A 101 -13.02 -12.59 10.61
C ASN A 101 -12.05 -11.54 10.04
N PHE A 102 -11.14 -11.03 10.87
CA PHE A 102 -10.18 -10.01 10.42
C PHE A 102 -9.03 -10.54 9.57
N ALA A 103 -8.94 -11.85 9.35
CA ALA A 103 -7.88 -12.47 8.56
C ALA A 103 -8.26 -12.70 7.09
N THR A 104 -9.55 -12.61 6.72
CA THR A 104 -10.06 -12.97 5.39
C THR A 104 -11.20 -12.07 4.96
#